data_AF-A0A7W1PTR1-F1
#
_entry.id   AF-A0A7W1PTR1-F1
#
_cell.length_a   1.000
_cell.length_b   1.000
_cell.length_c   1.000
_cell.angle_alpha   90.00
_cell.angle_beta   90.00
_cell.angle_gamma   90.00
#
_symmetry.space_group_name_H-M   'P 1'
#
loop_
_entity.id
_entity.type
_entity.pdbx_description
1 polymer ?
#
loop_
_entity_poly.entity_id
_entity_poly.type
_entity_poly.pdbx_seq_one_letter_code
_entity_poly.pdbx_strand_id
1 'polypeptide(L)'
;MSKENKNSADNTGAVNPEIEALKKTISEQEELIVELQAELEKSETTKGGSVPVFELDGKKYQVVIPSFKQKGEKYTAKDVLENKELQAQLVGSGSGVVSLLN
;
A
#
# COMPACT_ATOMS: atom_id res chain seq x y z
N MET A 1 71.57 33.21 -14.93
CA MET A 1 71.03 32.21 -15.88
C MET A 1 69.67 31.80 -15.38
N SER A 2 68.62 32.36 -15.97
CA SER A 2 67.21 32.06 -15.63
C SER A 2 66.80 30.74 -16.30
N LYS A 3 66.13 29.86 -15.55
CA LYS A 3 65.27 28.83 -16.14
C LYS A 3 63.88 29.02 -15.57
N GLU A 4 63.09 29.79 -16.30
CA GLU A 4 61.65 29.90 -16.19
C GLU A 4 61.07 28.60 -16.77
N ASN A 5 60.44 27.77 -15.93
CA ASN A 5 59.69 26.61 -16.42
C ASN A 5 58.20 26.90 -16.22
N LYS A 6 57.62 27.61 -17.20
CA LYS A 6 56.18 27.64 -17.42
C LYS A 6 55.78 26.26 -17.94
N ASN A 7 54.97 25.53 -17.18
CA ASN A 7 54.00 24.65 -17.80
C ASN A 7 52.68 24.75 -17.06
N SER A 8 51.86 25.66 -17.56
CA SER A 8 50.44 25.79 -17.31
C SER A 8 49.73 24.57 -17.90
N ALA A 9 49.00 23.82 -17.07
CA ALA A 9 47.93 22.96 -17.54
C ALA A 9 46.87 22.89 -16.45
N ASP A 10 46.14 24.00 -16.38
CA ASP A 10 44.78 24.09 -15.88
C ASP A 10 43.96 22.89 -16.39
N ASN A 11 43.59 21.97 -15.48
CA ASN A 11 42.70 20.84 -15.76
C ASN A 11 41.53 20.88 -14.76
N THR A 12 40.98 22.07 -14.59
CA THR A 12 39.90 22.37 -13.62
C THR A 12 38.61 22.83 -14.31
N GLY A 13 38.32 22.36 -15.54
CA GLY A 13 37.21 22.96 -16.29
C GLY A 13 36.60 22.19 -17.45
N ALA A 14 36.90 20.90 -17.66
CA ALA A 14 36.10 20.08 -18.57
C ALA A 14 35.10 19.29 -17.73
N VAL A 15 33.93 19.88 -17.49
CA VAL A 15 32.80 19.10 -17.01
C VAL A 15 32.54 18.04 -18.07
N ASN A 16 32.87 16.78 -17.74
CA ASN A 16 32.67 15.68 -18.66
C ASN A 16 31.15 15.61 -18.93
N PRO A 17 30.68 15.86 -20.17
CA PRO A 17 29.26 15.93 -20.48
C PRO A 17 28.54 14.62 -20.16
N GLU A 18 29.27 13.52 -20.14
CA GLU A 18 28.79 12.20 -19.72
C GLU A 18 28.47 12.17 -18.21
N ILE A 19 29.24 12.87 -17.37
CA ILE A 19 28.97 13.00 -15.93
C ILE A 19 27.71 13.82 -15.69
N GLU A 20 27.46 14.89 -16.44
CA GLU A 20 26.23 15.67 -16.32
C GLU A 20 25.00 14.91 -16.82
N ALA A 21 25.13 14.19 -17.94
CA ALA A 21 24.07 13.33 -18.46
C ALA A 21 23.71 12.20 -17.49
N LEU A 22 24.71 11.56 -16.88
CA LEU A 22 24.51 10.53 -15.87
C LEU A 22 23.87 11.10 -14.60
N LYS A 23 24.29 12.29 -14.13
CA LYS A 23 23.67 12.97 -12.99
C LYS A 23 22.20 13.31 -13.23
N LYS A 24 21.86 13.79 -14.43
CA LYS A 24 20.47 14.06 -14.82
C LYS A 24 19.63 12.78 -14.84
N THR A 25 20.18 11.70 -15.38
CA THR A 25 19.52 10.39 -15.42
C THR A 25 19.27 9.85 -14.01
N ILE A 26 20.25 9.99 -13.10
CA ILE A 26 20.09 9.58 -11.70
C ILE A 26 18.98 10.39 -11.03
N SER A 27 18.96 11.71 -11.22
CA SER A 27 17.91 12.57 -10.65
C SER A 27 16.51 12.19 -11.15
N GLU A 28 16.36 11.92 -12.45
CA GLU A 28 15.08 11.49 -13.05
C GLU A 28 14.65 10.11 -12.52
N GLN A 29 15.59 9.18 -12.33
CA GLN A 29 15.32 7.86 -11.76
C GLN A 29 14.96 7.94 -10.28
N GLU A 30 15.61 8.82 -9.51
CA GLU A 30 15.28 9.06 -8.09
C GLU A 30 13.87 9.63 -7.94
N GLU A 31 13.47 10.59 -8.78
CA GLU A 31 12.10 11.12 -8.79
C GLU A 31 11.07 10.04 -9.10
N LEU A 32 11.34 9.19 -10.10
CA LEU A 32 10.50 8.04 -10.46
C LEU A 32 10.40 7.01 -9.33
N ILE A 33 11.50 6.75 -8.61
CA ILE A 33 11.50 5.83 -7.46
C ILE A 33 10.62 6.39 -6.34
N VAL A 34 10.73 7.69 -6.04
CA VAL A 34 9.89 8.33 -5.01
C VAL A 34 8.42 8.30 -5.40
N GLU A 35 8.08 8.57 -6.66
CA GLU A 35 6.71 8.51 -7.16
C GLU A 35 6.13 7.08 -7.09
N LEU A 36 6.90 6.08 -7.53
CA LEU A 36 6.48 4.68 -7.48
C LEU A 36 6.36 4.15 -6.05
N GLN A 37 7.22 4.59 -5.13
CA GLN A 37 7.11 4.27 -3.70
C GLN A 37 5.84 4.89 -3.10
N ALA A 38 5.55 6.15 -3.41
CA ALA A 38 4.31 6.80 -2.95
C ALA A 38 3.06 6.11 -3.53
N GLU A 39 3.10 5.65 -4.77
CA GLU A 39 2.00 4.91 -5.39
C GLU A 39 1.85 3.49 -4.80
N LEU A 40 2.96 2.84 -4.42
CA LEU A 40 2.94 1.58 -3.68
C LEU A 40 2.33 1.77 -2.29
N GLU A 41 2.70 2.80 -1.53
CA GLU A 41 2.11 3.08 -0.21
C GLU A 41 0.60 3.36 -0.30
N LYS A 42 0.15 4.11 -1.33
CA LYS A 42 -1.28 4.28 -1.63
C LYS A 42 -1.95 2.98 -2.07
N SER A 43 -1.24 2.10 -2.77
CA SER A 43 -1.76 0.77 -3.15
C SER A 43 -1.77 -0.21 -1.97
N GLU A 44 -0.89 -0.08 -0.99
CA GLU A 44 -0.85 -0.96 0.19
C GLU A 44 -1.96 -0.61 1.19
N THR A 45 -2.29 0.67 1.33
CA THR A 45 -3.49 1.11 2.07
C THR A 45 -4.79 0.60 1.43
N THR A 46 -4.78 0.22 0.15
CA THR A 46 -5.95 -0.36 -0.55
C THR A 46 -5.92 -1.89 -0.68
N LYS A 47 -4.78 -2.55 -0.42
CA LYS A 47 -4.64 -4.03 -0.50
C LYS A 47 -4.70 -4.77 0.84
N GLY A 48 -4.82 -4.05 1.95
CA GLY A 48 -4.87 -4.62 3.30
C GLY A 48 -6.14 -4.32 4.07
N GLY A 49 -7.33 -4.44 3.44
CA GLY A 49 -8.56 -4.45 4.22
C GLY A 49 -8.56 -5.71 5.09
N SER A 50 -8.32 -5.59 6.40
CA SER A 50 -8.45 -6.74 7.29
C SER A 50 -9.84 -7.33 7.09
N VAL A 51 -9.90 -8.65 6.91
CA VAL A 51 -11.18 -9.34 6.78
C VAL A 51 -12.00 -8.97 8.02
N PRO A 52 -13.22 -8.41 7.87
CA PRO A 52 -14.01 -7.97 9.01
C PRO A 52 -14.26 -9.12 9.98
N VAL A 53 -13.81 -8.99 11.23
CA VAL A 53 -13.99 -10.00 12.30
C VAL A 53 -14.83 -9.42 13.43
N PHE A 54 -15.74 -10.20 13.98
CA PHE A 54 -16.43 -9.90 15.23
C PHE A 54 -16.36 -11.09 16.20
N GLU A 55 -16.65 -10.83 17.48
CA GLU A 55 -16.72 -11.86 18.51
C GLU A 55 -18.16 -11.99 19.03
N LEU A 56 -18.64 -13.24 19.10
CA LEU A 56 -19.95 -13.58 19.64
C LEU A 56 -19.82 -14.87 20.47
N ASP A 57 -20.29 -14.86 21.71
CA ASP A 57 -20.22 -15.99 22.65
C ASP A 57 -18.81 -16.57 22.83
N GLY A 58 -17.79 -15.70 22.88
CA GLY A 58 -16.38 -16.09 23.03
C GLY A 58 -15.76 -16.73 21.79
N LYS A 59 -16.48 -16.75 20.67
CA LYS A 59 -16.02 -17.25 19.37
C LYS A 59 -15.80 -16.10 18.40
N LYS A 60 -14.74 -16.18 17.60
CA LYS A 60 -14.43 -15.19 16.57
C LYS A 60 -15.00 -15.65 15.24
N TYR A 61 -15.63 -14.74 14.53
CA TYR A 61 -16.23 -14.98 13.22
C TYR A 61 -15.72 -13.95 12.23
N GLN A 62 -15.33 -14.41 11.04
CA GLN A 62 -15.01 -13.54 9.92
C GLN A 62 -16.21 -13.40 8.99
N VAL A 63 -16.44 -12.20 8.48
CA VAL A 63 -17.41 -11.94 7.40
C VAL A 63 -16.72 -12.25 6.08
N VAL A 64 -17.15 -13.32 5.40
CA VAL A 64 -16.52 -13.81 4.17
C VAL A 64 -17.16 -13.25 2.90
N ILE A 65 -18.31 -12.59 3.02
CA ILE A 65 -19.04 -11.98 1.89
C ILE A 65 -19.10 -10.45 2.08
N PRO A 66 -18.65 -9.64 1.11
CA PRO A 66 -18.63 -8.17 1.22
C PRO A 66 -20.03 -7.55 1.38
N SER A 67 -21.04 -8.12 0.70
CA SER A 67 -22.44 -7.73 0.84
C SER A 67 -23.39 -8.85 0.44
N PHE A 68 -24.55 -8.93 1.07
CA PHE A 68 -25.56 -9.96 0.83
C PHE A 68 -26.97 -9.38 0.98
N LYS A 69 -28.00 -10.13 0.59
CA LYS A 69 -29.39 -9.78 0.83
C LYS A 69 -30.00 -10.72 1.86
N GLN A 70 -30.68 -10.17 2.87
CA GLN A 70 -31.44 -10.94 3.84
C GLN A 70 -32.80 -10.26 4.05
N LYS A 71 -33.88 -11.04 3.96
CA LYS A 71 -35.26 -10.52 4.09
C LYS A 71 -35.58 -9.35 3.13
N GLY A 72 -34.94 -9.31 1.97
CA GLY A 72 -35.15 -8.27 0.95
C GLY A 72 -34.26 -7.03 1.11
N GLU A 73 -33.61 -6.85 2.26
CA GLU A 73 -32.66 -5.76 2.51
C GLU A 73 -31.23 -6.17 2.15
N LYS A 74 -30.42 -5.19 1.72
CA LYS A 74 -29.00 -5.39 1.40
C LYS A 74 -28.17 -5.00 2.62
N TYR A 75 -27.32 -5.91 3.08
CA TYR A 75 -26.37 -5.69 4.16
C TYR A 75 -24.94 -5.80 3.62
N THR A 76 -24.04 -5.02 4.20
CA THR A 76 -22.60 -5.04 3.97
C THR A 76 -21.88 -5.64 5.16
N ALA A 77 -20.59 -5.96 5.01
CA ALA A 77 -19.78 -6.42 6.13
C ALA A 77 -19.73 -5.40 7.28
N LYS A 78 -19.78 -4.10 6.98
CA LYS A 78 -19.85 -3.04 7.99
C LYS A 78 -21.15 -3.11 8.80
N ASP A 79 -22.28 -3.31 8.12
CA ASP A 79 -23.59 -3.44 8.80
C ASP A 79 -23.60 -4.65 9.74
N VAL A 80 -22.92 -5.74 9.37
CA VAL A 80 -22.74 -6.92 10.24
C VAL A 80 -21.91 -6.57 11.47
N LEU A 81 -20.81 -5.84 11.32
CA LEU A 81 -19.96 -5.46 12.46
C LEU A 81 -20.68 -4.53 13.45
N GLU A 82 -21.56 -3.67 12.95
CA GLU A 82 -22.27 -2.66 13.76
C GLU A 82 -23.56 -3.21 14.40
N ASN A 83 -24.07 -4.37 13.96
CA ASN A 83 -25.34 -4.92 14.42
C ASN A 83 -25.19 -6.33 15.08
N LYS A 84 -25.25 -6.37 16.41
CA LYS A 84 -25.17 -7.61 17.20
C LYS A 84 -26.33 -8.58 16.96
N GLU A 85 -27.53 -8.07 16.68
CA GLU A 85 -28.67 -8.95 16.37
C GLU A 85 -28.48 -9.64 15.02
N LEU A 86 -27.95 -8.91 14.03
CA LEU A 86 -27.59 -9.46 12.74
C LEU A 86 -26.48 -10.51 12.87
N GLN A 87 -25.46 -10.26 13.69
CA GLN A 87 -24.43 -11.26 14.02
C GLN A 87 -25.03 -12.54 14.60
N ALA A 88 -25.88 -12.42 15.62
CA ALA A 88 -26.54 -13.56 16.24
C ALA A 88 -27.45 -14.31 15.25
N GLN A 89 -28.17 -13.59 14.37
CA GLN A 89 -28.97 -14.20 13.33
C GLN A 89 -28.11 -14.95 12.30
N LEU A 90 -27.01 -14.38 11.84
CA LEU A 90 -26.13 -15.01 10.85
C LEU A 90 -25.44 -16.25 11.41
N VAL A 91 -24.95 -16.18 12.65
CA VAL A 91 -24.33 -17.32 13.34
C VAL A 91 -25.39 -18.39 13.65
N GLY A 92 -26.53 -18.00 14.23
CA GLY A 92 -27.59 -18.92 14.62
C GLY A 92 -28.29 -19.61 13.46
N SER A 93 -28.34 -18.96 12.29
CA SER A 93 -28.88 -19.56 11.06
C SER A 93 -27.87 -20.43 10.29
N GLY A 94 -26.60 -20.48 10.72
CA GLY A 94 -25.54 -21.15 9.97
C GLY A 94 -25.30 -20.53 8.59
N SER A 95 -25.45 -19.21 8.48
CA SER A 95 -25.31 -18.48 7.22
C SER A 95 -23.88 -18.56 6.70
N GLY A 96 -23.70 -18.90 5.42
CA GLY A 96 -22.39 -18.88 4.74
C GLY A 96 -21.79 -17.49 4.56
N VAL A 97 -22.46 -16.43 5.06
CA VAL A 97 -21.94 -15.06 5.12
C VAL A 97 -20.81 -14.92 6.14
N VAL A 98 -20.85 -15.73 7.21
CA VAL A 98 -19.86 -15.70 8.30
C VAL A 98 -19.20 -17.07 8.45
N SER A 99 -17.92 -17.09 8.78
CA SER A 99 -17.17 -18.31 9.05
C SER A 99 -16.52 -18.22 10.43
N LEU A 100 -16.60 -19.30 11.20
CA LEU A 100 -15.85 -19.44 12.45
C LEU A 100 -14.35 -19.38 12.16
N LEU A 101 -13.62 -18.59 12.94
CA LEU A 101 -12.16 -18.60 13.00
C LEU A 101 -11.74 -19.56 14.12
N ASN A 102 -11.02 -20.62 13.76
CA ASN A 102 -10.41 -21.57 14.69
C ASN A 102 -9.09 -21.05 15.23
#